data_AF-A0A9D4MX75-F1
#
_entry.id   AF-A0A9D4MX75-F1
#
_cell.length_a   1.000
_cell.length_b   1.000
_cell.length_c   1.000
_cell.angle_alpha   90.00
_cell.angle_beta   90.00
_cell.angle_gamma   90.00
#
_symmetry.space_group_name_H-M   'P 1'
#
loop_
_entity.id
_entity.type
_entity.pdbx_description
1 polymer ?
#
loop_
_entity_poly.entity_id
_entity_poly.type
_entity_poly.pdbx_seq_one_letter_code
_entity_poly.pdbx_strand_id
1 'polypeptide(L)'
;MLKSKDTTHIKNISALVKIMLTISPSTAECERGFSRMNLIKTDKRTNLHYDSLASLVRISCDGPKLKDFNPGNAIRKWFDSAKGTRHTSGHKFTGPRPKKLAAMEISDTG
;
A
#
# COMPACT_ATOMS: atom_id res chain seq x y z
N MET A 1 40.73 18.26 -13.71
CA MET A 1 39.71 17.31 -14.23
C MET A 1 39.68 16.04 -13.37
N LEU A 2 39.38 16.14 -12.06
CA LEU A 2 39.48 15.01 -11.10
C LEU A 2 38.24 14.83 -10.20
N LYS A 3 37.14 15.56 -10.41
CA LYS A 3 35.99 15.56 -9.48
C LYS A 3 34.95 14.44 -9.71
N SER A 4 34.95 13.73 -10.84
CA SER A 4 33.84 12.83 -11.19
C SER A 4 33.89 11.47 -10.48
N LYS A 5 35.10 10.91 -10.26
CA LYS A 5 35.26 9.59 -9.63
C LYS A 5 34.91 9.61 -8.13
N ASP A 6 35.44 10.57 -7.38
CA ASP A 6 35.20 10.69 -5.94
C ASP A 6 33.72 10.94 -5.62
N THR A 7 33.05 11.75 -6.44
CA THR A 7 31.62 12.02 -6.32
C THR A 7 30.78 10.75 -6.49
N THR A 8 31.20 9.81 -7.34
CA THR A 8 30.50 8.54 -7.56
C THR A 8 30.68 7.59 -6.37
N HIS A 9 31.88 7.53 -5.80
CA HIS A 9 32.13 6.72 -4.60
C HIS A 9 31.35 7.22 -3.39
N ILE A 10 31.28 8.54 -3.18
CA ILE A 10 30.50 9.15 -2.11
C ILE A 10 29.00 8.86 -2.28
N LYS A 11 28.47 8.90 -3.51
CA LYS A 11 27.07 8.54 -3.79
C LYS A 11 26.78 7.07 -3.48
N ASN A 12 27.67 6.17 -3.87
CA ASN A 12 27.50 4.73 -3.63
C ASN A 12 27.54 4.40 -2.14
N ILE A 13 28.50 4.99 -1.39
CA ILE A 13 28.59 4.84 0.06
C ILE A 13 27.33 5.42 0.73
N SER A 14 26.87 6.59 0.30
CA SER A 14 25.63 7.19 0.83
C SER A 14 24.41 6.30 0.59
N ALA A 15 24.28 5.70 -0.59
CA ALA A 15 23.20 4.77 -0.89
C ALA A 15 23.28 3.52 0.00
N LEU A 16 24.48 2.99 0.22
CA LEU A 16 24.71 1.80 1.03
C LEU A 16 24.37 2.06 2.51
N VAL A 17 24.76 3.22 3.05
CA VAL A 17 24.38 3.65 4.41
C VAL A 17 22.86 3.78 4.54
N LYS A 18 22.19 4.40 3.56
CA LYS A 18 20.71 4.50 3.57
C LYS A 18 20.06 3.11 3.57
N ILE A 19 20.55 2.19 2.73
CA ILE A 19 20.05 0.82 2.68
C ILE A 19 20.26 0.13 4.03
N MET A 20 21.44 0.21 4.64
CA MET A 20 21.72 -0.38 5.96
C MET A 20 20.79 0.16 7.06
N LEU A 21 20.51 1.47 7.04
CA LEU A 21 19.58 2.11 7.97
C LEU A 21 18.12 1.68 7.73
N THR A 22 17.74 1.37 6.49
CA THR A 22 16.37 0.88 6.17
C THR A 22 16.18 -0.62 6.36
N ILE A 23 17.23 -1.44 6.15
CA ILE A 23 17.19 -2.90 6.26
C ILE A 23 17.17 -3.35 7.72
N SER A 24 17.54 -2.50 8.66
CA SER A 24 17.41 -2.78 10.08
C SER A 24 16.04 -2.31 10.57
N PRO A 25 14.95 -3.10 10.43
CA PRO A 25 13.74 -2.75 11.14
C PRO A 25 14.11 -2.73 12.62
N SER A 26 13.72 -1.66 13.31
CA SER A 26 13.75 -1.67 14.77
C SER A 26 13.03 -2.94 15.23
N THR A 27 13.60 -3.68 16.18
CA THR A 27 12.96 -4.89 16.74
C THR A 27 11.50 -4.62 17.16
N ALA A 28 11.22 -3.39 17.59
CA ALA A 28 9.88 -2.91 17.91
C ALA A 28 8.89 -2.97 16.72
N GLU A 29 9.32 -2.69 15.48
CA GLU A 29 8.43 -2.79 14.30
C GLU A 29 8.10 -4.25 13.98
N CYS A 30 9.08 -5.15 14.11
CA CYS A 30 8.86 -6.58 13.93
C CYS A 30 7.88 -7.12 14.99
N GLU A 31 8.09 -6.79 16.26
CA GLU A 31 7.19 -7.17 17.36
C GLU A 31 5.77 -6.65 17.16
N ARG A 32 5.63 -5.40 16.72
CA ARG A 32 4.32 -4.83 16.33
C ARG A 32 3.68 -5.65 15.22
N GLY A 33 4.41 -5.96 14.15
CA GLY A 33 3.92 -6.75 13.02
C GLY A 33 3.44 -8.14 13.45
N PHE A 34 4.20 -8.84 14.29
CA PHE A 34 3.81 -10.15 14.83
C PHE A 34 2.58 -10.05 15.73
N SER A 35 2.51 -9.04 16.59
CA SER A 35 1.33 -8.79 17.44
C SER A 35 0.08 -8.56 16.59
N ARG A 36 0.16 -7.73 15.53
CA ARG A 36 -0.96 -7.52 14.59
C ARG A 36 -1.33 -8.79 13.86
N MET A 37 -0.34 -9.59 13.44
CA MET A 37 -0.60 -10.85 12.77
C MET A 37 -1.36 -11.84 13.67
N ASN A 38 -1.04 -11.90 14.97
CA ASN A 38 -1.77 -12.73 15.94
C ASN A 38 -3.23 -12.27 16.15
N LEU A 39 -3.53 -10.97 15.99
CA LEU A 39 -4.92 -10.49 16.00
C LEU A 39 -5.67 -10.85 14.70
N ILE A 40 -4.96 -10.94 13.58
CA ILE A 40 -5.53 -11.27 12.28
C ILE A 40 -5.77 -12.78 12.13
N LYS A 41 -4.78 -13.59 12.54
CA LYS A 41 -4.88 -15.05 12.60
C LYS A 41 -5.51 -15.45 13.93
N THR A 42 -6.82 -15.64 13.91
CA THR A 42 -7.56 -16.17 15.05
C THR A 42 -7.81 -17.66 14.85
N ASP A 43 -8.17 -18.37 15.93
CA ASP A 43 -8.46 -19.82 15.90
C ASP A 43 -9.54 -20.21 14.87
N LYS A 44 -10.43 -19.28 14.53
CA LYS A 44 -11.49 -19.47 13.52
C LYS A 44 -11.08 -19.07 12.11
N ARG A 45 -9.93 -18.41 11.94
CA ARG A 45 -9.42 -17.88 10.67
C ARG A 45 -8.03 -18.43 10.35
N THR A 46 -7.91 -19.75 10.30
CA THR A 46 -6.65 -20.47 10.10
C THR A 46 -6.19 -20.54 8.64
N ASN A 47 -7.11 -20.43 7.68
CA ASN A 47 -6.83 -20.65 6.25
C ASN A 47 -6.77 -19.35 5.43
N LEU A 48 -6.03 -18.34 5.92
CA LEU A 48 -5.81 -17.10 5.17
C LEU A 48 -4.60 -17.26 4.24
N HIS A 49 -4.80 -17.04 2.93
CA HIS A 49 -3.70 -17.03 1.96
C HIS A 49 -2.62 -16.02 2.35
N TYR A 50 -1.36 -16.33 2.07
CA TYR A 50 -0.22 -15.49 2.41
C TYR A 50 -0.40 -14.04 1.93
N ASP A 51 -0.79 -13.84 0.67
CA ASP A 51 -0.98 -12.48 0.11
C ASP A 51 -2.06 -11.69 0.85
N SER A 52 -3.13 -12.38 1.25
CA SER A 52 -4.22 -11.76 2.00
C SER A 52 -3.79 -11.41 3.42
N LEU A 53 -3.00 -12.27 4.06
CA LEU A 53 -2.42 -12.02 5.37
C LEU A 53 -1.46 -10.83 5.33
N ALA A 54 -0.52 -10.84 4.39
CA ALA A 54 0.45 -9.77 4.21
C ALA A 54 -0.24 -8.42 3.95
N SER A 55 -1.27 -8.41 3.12
CA SER A 55 -2.08 -7.22 2.86
C SER A 55 -2.78 -6.71 4.13
N LEU A 56 -3.36 -7.61 4.93
CA LEU A 56 -4.06 -7.23 6.17
C LEU A 56 -3.09 -6.71 7.23
N VAL A 57 -1.92 -7.35 7.39
CA VAL A 57 -0.87 -6.88 8.30
C VAL A 57 -0.37 -5.50 7.87
N ARG A 58 -0.13 -5.30 6.57
CA ARG A 58 0.29 -3.99 6.02
C ARG A 58 -0.73 -2.90 6.31
N ILE A 59 -2.02 -3.16 6.10
CA ILE A 59 -3.09 -2.21 6.41
C ILE A 59 -3.17 -1.95 7.93
N SER A 60 -2.94 -2.96 8.76
CA SER A 60 -3.00 -2.86 10.22
C SER A 60 -1.84 -2.07 10.82
N CYS A 61 -0.64 -2.18 10.25
CA CYS A 61 0.56 -1.47 10.71
C CYS A 61 0.67 -0.06 10.12
N ASP A 62 0.51 0.07 8.79
CA ASP A 62 0.85 1.28 8.04
C ASP A 62 -0.37 1.97 7.41
N GLY A 63 -1.57 1.43 7.64
CA GLY A 63 -2.80 2.00 7.07
C GLY A 63 -3.17 3.34 7.68
N PRO A 64 -3.91 4.20 6.94
CA PRO A 64 -4.47 5.41 7.50
C PRO A 64 -5.45 5.07 8.63
N LYS A 65 -5.62 6.00 9.57
CA LYS A 65 -6.68 5.86 10.58
C LYS A 65 -8.03 5.75 9.87
N LEU A 66 -8.97 5.04 10.50
CA LEU A 66 -10.29 4.81 9.91
C LEU A 66 -11.01 6.10 9.49
N LYS A 67 -10.82 7.20 10.23
CA LYS A 67 -11.41 8.52 9.93
C LYS A 67 -10.82 9.16 8.67
N ASP A 68 -9.56 8.87 8.37
CA ASP A 68 -8.80 9.46 7.27
C ASP A 68 -8.81 8.54 6.03
N PHE A 69 -9.35 7.33 6.17
CA PHE A 69 -9.44 6.37 5.08
C PHE A 69 -10.51 6.80 4.08
N ASN A 70 -10.10 7.07 2.84
CA ASN A 70 -11.02 7.31 1.73
C ASN A 70 -11.40 5.98 1.04
N PRO A 71 -12.63 5.48 1.22
CA PRO A 71 -13.04 4.20 0.64
C PRO A 71 -13.28 4.28 -0.88
N GLY A 72 -13.39 5.47 -1.47
CA GLY A 72 -13.79 5.66 -2.87
C GLY A 72 -12.90 4.92 -3.87
N ASN A 73 -11.58 4.95 -3.64
CA ASN A 73 -10.61 4.24 -4.48
C ASN A 73 -10.76 2.72 -4.38
N ALA A 74 -10.98 2.19 -3.17
CA ALA A 74 -11.17 0.77 -2.95
C ALA A 74 -12.49 0.28 -3.56
N ILE A 75 -13.56 1.06 -3.39
CA ILE A 75 -14.88 0.78 -3.97
C ILE A 75 -14.79 0.75 -5.49
N ARG A 76 -14.19 1.77 -6.11
CA ARG A 76 -14.01 1.83 -7.57
C ARG A 76 -13.19 0.64 -8.08
N LYS A 77 -12.06 0.33 -7.43
CA LYS A 77 -11.24 -0.83 -7.79
C LYS A 77 -12.03 -2.14 -7.66
N TRP A 78 -12.88 -2.26 -6.65
CA TRP A 78 -13.75 -3.42 -6.46
C TRP A 78 -14.77 -3.58 -7.60
N PHE A 79 -15.40 -2.47 -8.04
CA PHE A 79 -16.27 -2.47 -9.22
C PHE A 79 -15.52 -2.79 -10.51
N ASP A 80 -14.36 -2.17 -10.74
CA ASP A 80 -13.58 -2.31 -11.97
C ASP A 80 -12.91 -3.70 -12.08
N SER A 81 -12.57 -4.34 -10.96
CA SER A 81 -11.93 -5.67 -10.92
C SER A 81 -12.91 -6.84 -11.06
N ALA A 82 -14.22 -6.59 -11.00
CA ALA A 82 -15.23 -7.63 -11.11
C ALA A 82 -15.49 -8.00 -12.58
N LYS A 83 -14.86 -9.08 -13.07
CA LYS A 83 -15.30 -9.74 -14.31
C LYS A 83 -16.55 -10.58 -14.03
N GLY A 84 -17.72 -10.05 -14.40
CA GLY A 84 -18.99 -10.78 -14.38
C GLY A 84 -19.64 -10.95 -13.00
N THR A 85 -20.93 -10.62 -12.92
CA THR A 85 -21.93 -11.19 -12.00
C THR A 85 -21.66 -11.12 -10.49
N ARG A 86 -20.96 -10.10 -9.98
CA ARG A 86 -21.23 -9.68 -8.59
C ARG A 86 -22.62 -9.05 -8.59
N HIS A 87 -23.55 -9.52 -7.76
CA HIS A 87 -24.93 -9.05 -7.60
C HIS A 87 -25.03 -7.57 -7.17
N THR A 88 -24.49 -6.67 -8.00
CA THR A 88 -24.72 -5.22 -7.95
C THR A 88 -25.86 -4.84 -8.90
N SER A 89 -26.35 -5.80 -9.69
CA SER A 89 -27.44 -5.64 -10.67
C SER A 89 -28.74 -5.05 -10.09
N GLY A 90 -28.93 -5.10 -8.76
CA GLY A 90 -30.08 -4.49 -8.07
C GLY A 90 -29.85 -3.07 -7.53
N HIS A 91 -28.60 -2.69 -7.22
CA HIS A 91 -28.28 -1.36 -6.71
C HIS A 91 -27.68 -0.51 -7.83
N LYS A 92 -28.54 0.24 -8.51
CA LYS A 92 -28.09 1.32 -9.41
C LYS A 92 -27.40 2.38 -8.56
N PHE A 93 -26.09 2.54 -8.71
CA PHE A 93 -25.39 3.71 -8.22
C PHE A 93 -26.00 4.95 -8.89
N THR A 94 -26.71 5.77 -8.12
CA THR A 94 -27.36 7.01 -8.60
C THR A 94 -26.39 8.19 -8.66
N GLY A 95 -25.15 8.01 -8.19
CA GLY A 95 -24.11 9.01 -8.31
C GLY A 95 -23.62 9.16 -9.75
N PRO A 96 -23.05 10.31 -10.12
CA PRO A 96 -22.45 10.49 -11.44
C PRO A 96 -21.34 9.46 -11.63
N ARG A 97 -21.50 8.60 -12.63
CA ARG A 97 -20.46 7.68 -13.07
C ARG A 97 -19.23 8.54 -13.39
N PRO A 98 -18.07 8.35 -12.72
CA PRO A 98 -16.89 9.11 -13.06
C PRO A 98 -16.61 8.85 -14.53
N LYS A 99 -16.68 9.88 -15.37
CA LYS A 99 -16.21 9.78 -16.75
C LYS A 99 -14.79 9.24 -16.65
N LYS A 100 -14.45 8.26 -17.49
CA LYS A 100 -13.10 7.73 -17.63
C LYS A 100 -12.21 8.95 -17.82
N LEU A 101 -11.57 9.41 -16.76
CA LEU A 101 -10.65 10.53 -16.81
C LEU A 101 -9.54 10.01 -17.71
N ALA A 102 -9.59 10.46 -18.97
CA ALA A 102 -8.42 10.51 -19.82
C ALA A 102 -7.30 11.07 -18.97
N ALA A 103 -6.12 10.46 -19.08
CA ALA A 103 -4.90 10.85 -18.39
C ALA A 103 -4.85 12.38 -18.22
N MET A 104 -5.16 12.85 -17.01
CA MET A 104 -4.99 14.27 -16.68
C MET A 104 -3.52 14.39 -16.28
N GLU A 105 -2.81 15.05 -17.17
CA GLU A 105 -1.38 15.27 -17.16
C GLU A 105 -0.87 15.78 -15.82
N ILE A 106 0.35 15.34 -15.51
CA ILE A 106 1.23 15.98 -14.55
C ILE A 106 1.37 17.45 -14.97
N SER A 107 0.98 18.37 -14.10
CA SER A 107 1.47 19.74 -14.14
C SER A 107 1.85 20.17 -12.73
N ASP A 108 3.16 20.38 -12.56
CA ASP A 108 3.74 21.26 -11.55
C ASP A 108 3.00 22.61 -11.55
N THR A 109 2.78 23.18 -10.36
CA THR A 109 3.12 24.58 -10.00
C THR A 109 2.51 24.94 -8.64
N GLY A 110 3.34 25.52 -7.76
CA GLY A 110 2.93 26.12 -6.49
C GLY A 110 3.91 25.83 -5.37
#